data_AF-A0A935JMQ6-F1
#
_entry.id   AF-A0A935JMQ6-F1
#
_cell.length_a   1.000
_cell.length_b   1.000
_cell.length_c   1.000
_cell.angle_alpha   90.00
_cell.angle_beta   90.00
_cell.angle_gamma   90.00
#
_symmetry.space_group_name_H-M   'P 1'
#
loop_
_entity.id
_entity.type
_entity.pdbx_description
1 polymer ?
#
loop_
_entity_poly.entity_id
_entity_poly.type
_entity_poly.pdbx_seq_one_letter_code
_entity_poly.pdbx_strand_id
1 'polypeptide(L)'
;MKLGFLGFGYRKLQQLNFQCIVVNPGDVPQTNKNALNKTDKIDSKRIALALRTRQLKGIFIPSETQEDDRIILRQRAQLVKKYNPN
;
A
#
# COMPACT_ATOMS: atom_id res chain seq x y z
N MET A 1 10.65 1.81 0.79
CA MET A 1 9.24 1.61 1.17
C MET A 1 9.16 0.45 2.15
N LYS A 2 8.84 0.73 3.42
CA LYS A 2 8.38 -0.28 4.38
C LYS A 2 6.87 -0.39 4.12
N LEU A 3 6.32 -1.59 3.96
CA LEU A 3 4.88 -1.74 3.98
C LEU A 3 4.43 -1.31 5.38
N GLY A 4 3.68 -0.22 5.45
CA GLY A 4 3.07 0.21 6.70
C GLY A 4 2.07 -0.84 7.18
N PHE A 5 1.51 -0.61 8.38
CA PHE A 5 0.48 -1.41 9.05
C PHE A 5 -0.60 -2.03 8.11
N LEU A 6 -0.95 -1.34 7.01
CA LEU A 6 -1.95 -1.79 6.02
C LEU A 6 -1.50 -2.95 5.11
N GLY A 7 -0.19 -3.17 4.90
CA GLY A 7 0.31 -4.31 4.13
C GLY A 7 0.06 -5.66 4.82
N PHE A 8 0.02 -5.65 6.17
CA PHE A 8 -0.29 -6.84 6.96
C PHE A 8 -1.77 -7.26 6.84
N GLY A 9 -2.68 -6.28 6.77
CA GLY A 9 -4.11 -6.55 6.58
C GLY A 9 -4.42 -7.26 5.27
N TYR A 10 -3.72 -6.87 4.18
CA TYR A 10 -3.86 -7.51 2.87
C TYR A 10 -3.52 -9.01 2.91
N ARG A 11 -2.39 -9.38 3.51
CA ARG A 11 -1.96 -10.79 3.59
C ARG A 11 -2.96 -11.66 4.36
N LYS A 12 -3.48 -11.14 5.47
CA LYS A 12 -4.50 -11.85 6.26
C LYS A 12 -5.80 -12.04 5.48
N LEU A 13 -6.21 -11.05 4.68
CA LEU A 13 -7.37 -11.17 3.80
C LEU A 13 -7.12 -12.19 2.67
N GLN A 14 -5.92 -12.22 2.09
CA GLN A 14 -5.56 -13.24 1.10
C GLN A 14 -5.56 -14.65 1.68
N GLN A 15 -5.06 -14.85 2.91
CA GLN A 15 -5.12 -16.15 3.61
C GLN A 15 -6.56 -16.63 3.83
N LEU A 16 -7.51 -15.70 3.96
CA LEU A 16 -8.94 -15.96 4.06
C LEU A 16 -9.63 -16.07 2.68
N ASN A 17 -8.88 -16.17 1.59
CA ASN A 17 -9.36 -16.25 0.20
C ASN A 17 -10.18 -15.02 -0.28
N PHE A 18 -9.99 -13.85 0.33
CA PHE A 18 -10.59 -12.63 -0.19
C PHE A 18 -9.76 -12.06 -1.35
N GLN A 19 -10.43 -11.75 -2.46
CA GLN A 19 -9.84 -10.99 -3.55
C GLN A 19 -9.89 -9.50 -3.23
N CYS A 20 -8.74 -8.93 -2.89
CA CYS A 20 -8.59 -7.49 -2.65
C CYS A 20 -7.39 -6.95 -3.43
N ILE A 21 -7.36 -5.63 -3.58
CA ILE A 21 -6.21 -4.90 -4.15
C ILE A 21 -5.81 -3.82 -3.14
N VAL A 22 -4.51 -3.53 -3.06
CA VAL A 22 -4.04 -2.36 -2.31
C VAL A 22 -3.82 -1.23 -3.30
N VAL A 23 -4.31 -0.05 -2.97
CA VAL A 23 -4.25 1.13 -3.82
C VAL A 23 -3.61 2.27 -3.05
N ASN A 24 -2.90 3.16 -3.74
CA ASN A 24 -2.43 4.39 -3.12
C ASN A 24 -3.64 5.30 -2.85
N PRO A 25 -3.81 5.88 -1.63
CA PRO A 25 -4.89 6.80 -1.34
C PRO A 25 -4.99 7.98 -2.33
N GLY A 26 -3.85 8.44 -2.86
CA GLY A 26 -3.81 9.51 -3.85
C GLY A 26 -4.39 9.15 -5.22
N ASP A 27 -4.44 7.86 -5.57
CA ASP A 27 -4.97 7.37 -6.85
C ASP A 27 -6.50 7.22 -6.81
N VAL A 28 -7.12 7.33 -5.63
CA VAL A 28 -8.57 7.24 -5.50
C VAL A 28 -9.19 8.57 -5.94
N PRO A 29 -9.97 8.59 -7.04
CA PRO A 29 -10.44 9.84 -7.64
C PRO A 29 -11.28 10.63 -6.64
N GLN A 30 -10.86 11.85 -6.31
CA GLN A 30 -11.49 12.70 -5.32
C GLN A 30 -11.71 14.10 -5.88
N THR A 31 -12.86 14.70 -5.57
CA THR A 31 -13.15 16.11 -5.87
C THR A 31 -12.88 16.96 -4.63
N ASN A 32 -12.54 18.24 -4.80
CA ASN A 32 -12.27 19.16 -3.68
C ASN A 32 -13.43 19.24 -2.68
N LYS A 33 -14.68 19.17 -3.15
CA LYS A 33 -15.88 19.13 -2.30
C LYS A 33 -15.94 17.86 -1.45
N ASN A 34 -15.57 16.71 -2.01
CA ASN A 34 -15.54 15.43 -1.30
C ASN A 34 -14.35 15.35 -0.33
N ALA A 35 -13.24 16.04 -0.64
CA ALA A 35 -12.10 16.16 0.26
C ALA A 35 -12.47 16.91 1.56
N LEU A 36 -13.28 17.96 1.42
CA LEU A 36 -13.74 18.80 2.53
C LEU A 36 -14.87 18.12 3.34
N ASN A 37 -15.75 17.37 2.68
CA ASN A 37 -16.86 16.65 3.33
C ASN A 37 -16.57 15.15 3.44
N LYS A 38 -15.56 14.81 4.24
CA LYS A 38 -15.12 13.43 4.43
C LYS A 38 -16.08 12.70 5.37
N THR A 39 -16.78 11.69 4.86
CA THR A 39 -17.65 10.81 5.66
C THR A 39 -17.51 9.38 5.15
N ASP A 40 -17.46 8.40 6.06
CA ASP A 40 -17.24 6.99 5.73
C ASP A 40 -18.21 6.46 4.66
N LYS A 41 -19.47 6.91 4.70
CA LYS A 41 -20.50 6.55 3.71
C LYS A 41 -20.18 7.04 2.30
N ILE A 42 -19.64 8.25 2.16
CA ILE A 42 -19.30 8.86 0.86
C ILE A 42 -18.04 8.19 0.32
N ASP A 43 -17.02 8.01 1.18
CA ASP A 43 -15.77 7.38 0.79
C ASP A 43 -15.95 5.92 0.38
N SER A 44 -16.72 5.13 1.13
CA SER A 44 -16.99 3.73 0.79
C SER A 44 -17.67 3.60 -0.58
N LYS A 45 -18.68 4.44 -0.87
CA LYS A 45 -19.36 4.44 -2.17
C LYS A 45 -18.42 4.82 -3.31
N ARG A 46 -17.55 5.81 -3.07
CA ARG A 46 -16.60 6.31 -4.06
C ARG A 46 -15.54 5.26 -4.40
N ILE A 47 -14.96 4.62 -3.38
CA ILE A 47 -14.00 3.54 -3.56
C ILE A 47 -14.64 2.37 -4.31
N ALA A 48 -15.86 1.98 -3.94
CA ALA A 48 -16.61 0.91 -4.63
C ALA A 48 -16.88 1.27 -6.10
N LEU A 49 -17.25 2.52 -6.40
CA LEU A 49 -17.46 2.98 -7.76
C LEU A 49 -16.16 2.95 -8.58
N ALA A 50 -15.07 3.49 -8.03
CA ALA A 50 -13.76 3.54 -8.69
C ALA A 50 -13.18 2.14 -8.94
N LEU A 51 -13.44 1.19 -8.03
CA LEU A 51 -13.11 -0.22 -8.22
C LEU A 51 -13.94 -0.84 -9.34
N ARG A 52 -15.26 -0.61 -9.33
CA ARG A 52 -16.20 -1.13 -10.35
C ARG A 52 -15.87 -0.64 -11.75
N THR A 53 -15.47 0.64 -11.88
CA THR A 53 -15.10 1.25 -13.16
C THR A 53 -13.66 0.95 -13.58
N ARG A 54 -12.93 0.11 -12.82
CA ARG A 54 -11.51 -0.24 -13.05
C ARG A 54 -10.58 0.99 -13.09
N GLN A 55 -10.95 2.06 -12.40
CA GLN A 55 -10.13 3.28 -12.27
C GLN A 55 -9.01 3.11 -11.23
N LEU A 56 -9.17 2.16 -10.30
CA LEU A 56 -8.17 1.86 -9.30
C LEU A 56 -7.16 0.82 -9.80
N LYS A 57 -5.86 1.17 -9.76
CA LYS A 57 -4.77 0.25 -10.07
C LYS A 57 -4.13 -0.26 -8.78
N GLY A 58 -4.07 -1.57 -8.63
CA GLY A 58 -3.38 -2.20 -7.51
C GLY A 58 -1.88 -1.91 -7.54
N ILE A 59 -1.30 -1.61 -6.39
CA ILE A 59 0.15 -1.55 -6.21
C ILE A 59 0.71 -2.95 -5.99
N PHE A 60 1.93 -3.20 -6.45
CA PHE A 60 2.62 -4.46 -6.21
C PHE A 60 2.98 -4.58 -4.73
N ILE A 61 2.55 -5.69 -4.12
CA ILE A 61 2.90 -6.04 -2.75
C ILE A 61 3.97 -7.14 -2.83
N PRO A 62 5.19 -6.86 -2.38
CA PRO A 62 6.26 -7.85 -2.35
C PRO A 62 5.90 -9.03 -1.43
N SER A 63 6.49 -10.18 -1.73
CA SER A 63 6.42 -11.37 -0.86
C SER A 63 7.25 -11.18 0.41
N GLU A 64 7.02 -12.05 1.40
CA GLU A 64 7.78 -12.07 2.66
C GLU A 64 9.28 -12.26 2.40
N THR A 65 9.64 -13.20 1.52
CA THR A 65 11.04 -13.42 1.13
C THR A 65 11.69 -12.18 0.50
N GLN A 66 10.97 -11.50 -0.40
CA GLN A 66 11.46 -10.24 -1.00
C GLN A 66 11.57 -9.08 0.01
N GLU A 67 10.79 -9.09 1.08
CA GLU A 67 10.94 -8.13 2.19
C GLU A 67 12.21 -8.41 2.99
N ASP A 68 12.44 -9.67 3.34
CA ASP A 68 13.61 -10.10 4.10
C ASP A 68 14.91 -9.81 3.34
N ASP A 69 14.96 -10.13 2.04
CA ASP A 69 16.09 -9.79 1.18
C ASP A 69 16.37 -8.29 1.19
N ARG A 70 15.33 -7.45 1.13
CA ARG A 70 15.48 -6.00 1.17
C ARG A 70 15.90 -5.49 2.54
N ILE A 71 15.55 -6.18 3.62
CA ILE A 71 16.04 -5.86 4.97
C ILE A 71 17.53 -6.12 5.04
N ILE A 72 17.99 -7.30 4.59
CA ILE A 72 19.40 -7.70 4.57
C ILE A 72 20.22 -6.70 3.74
N LEU A 73 19.77 -6.39 2.52
CA LEU A 73 20.45 -5.42 1.64
C LEU A 73 20.54 -4.03 2.27
N ARG A 74 19.47 -3.54 2.91
CA ARG A 74 19.48 -2.26 3.61
C ARG A 74 20.44 -2.25 4.80
N GLN A 75 20.46 -3.31 5.60
CA GLN A 75 21.37 -3.44 6.74
C GLN A 75 22.82 -3.43 6.27
N ARG A 76 23.15 -4.21 5.23
CA ARG A 76 24.48 -4.19 4.61
C ARG A 76 24.87 -2.79 4.13
N ALA A 77 23.99 -2.10 3.42
CA ALA A 77 24.25 -0.75 2.92
C ALA A 77 24.51 0.25 4.06
N GLN A 78 23.77 0.14 5.17
CA GLN A 78 23.99 0.96 6.37
C GLN A 78 25.33 0.69 7.03
N LEU A 79 25.74 -0.58 7.13
CA LEU A 79 27.05 -0.95 7.66
C LEU A 79 28.17 -0.41 6.78
N VAL A 80 28.10 -0.62 5.46
CA VAL A 80 29.10 -0.08 4.52
C VAL A 80 29.22 1.43 4.65
N LYS A 81 28.10 2.16 4.73
CA LYS A 81 28.11 3.61 4.95
C LYS A 81 28.73 4.01 6.28
N LYS A 82 28.54 3.22 7.34
CA LYS A 82 29.13 3.46 8.67
C LYS A 82 30.65 3.25 8.67
N TYR A 83 31.15 2.25 7.94
CA TYR A 83 32.57 1.91 7.88
C TYR A 83 33.35 2.69 6.80
N ASN A 84 32.68 3.19 5.77
CA ASN A 84 33.24 4.09 4.76
C ASN A 84 32.49 5.44 4.76
N PRO A 85 32.64 6.24 5.82
CA PRO A 85 32.17 7.61 5.82
C PRO A 85 33.15 8.44 4.99
N ASN A 86 32.91 8.54 3.68
CA ASN A 86 33.43 9.69 2.95
C ASN A 86 32.67 10.94 3.41
#